data_AF-A0A955GC44-F1
#
_entry.id   AF-A0A955GC44-F1
#
_cell.length_a   1.000
_cell.length_b   1.000
_cell.length_c   1.000
_cell.angle_alpha   90.00
_cell.angle_beta   90.00
_cell.angle_gamma   90.00
#
_symmetry.space_group_name_H-M   'P 1'
#
loop_
_entity.id
_entity.type
_entity.pdbx_description
1 polymer ?
#
loop_
_entity_poly.entity_id
_entity_poly.type
_entity_poly.pdbx_seq_one_letter_code
_entity_poly.pdbx_strand_id
1 'polypeptide(L)'
;KKKGWGKVKAFTTEQADATVTLPFLRDNITAGSTLHTDDSRIYSRVKRDFTHEFVNHSKLEYVKSGVHTNTIEGFWGQLKRSIDGTYHCVSPKYLQLYVNEFVFRYNYRDVAAFPVLMKAAARHVQ
;
A
#
# COMPACT_ATOMS: atom_id res chain seq x y z
N LYS A 1 5.10 18.93 -15.60
CA LYS A 1 5.83 17.84 -14.89
C LYS A 1 4.91 16.62 -14.84
N LYS A 2 5.25 15.49 -15.48
CA LYS A 2 4.48 14.25 -15.26
C LYS A 2 4.65 13.88 -13.78
N LYS A 3 3.59 14.01 -12.98
CA LYS A 3 3.59 13.54 -11.59
C LYS A 3 3.76 12.03 -11.65
N GLY A 4 4.98 11.55 -11.41
CA GLY A 4 5.22 10.12 -11.28
C GLY A 4 4.35 9.63 -10.13
N TRP A 5 3.50 8.66 -10.40
CA TRP A 5 2.72 8.00 -9.37
C TRP A 5 3.66 7.25 -8.41
N GLY A 6 3.25 7.11 -7.16
CA GLY A 6 4.00 6.35 -6.17
C GLY A 6 4.10 4.86 -6.52
N LYS A 7 4.93 4.15 -5.75
CA LYS A 7 4.94 2.69 -5.70
C LYS A 7 4.22 2.23 -4.44
N VAL A 8 3.60 1.06 -4.51
CA VAL A 8 2.93 0.40 -3.38
C VAL A 8 3.75 -0.79 -2.94
N LYS A 9 3.82 -1.00 -1.63
CA LYS A 9 4.23 -2.24 -0.99
C LYS A 9 3.16 -2.60 0.04
N ALA A 10 2.70 -3.84 0.02
CA ALA A 10 1.61 -4.31 0.88
C ALA A 10 1.83 -5.78 1.23
N PHE A 11 1.35 -6.17 2.40
CA PHE A 11 1.37 -7.54 2.88
C PHE A 11 0.11 -7.82 3.71
N THR A 12 -0.24 -9.10 3.83
CA THR A 12 -1.34 -9.57 4.66
C THR A 12 -0.83 -9.86 6.07
N THR A 13 -1.62 -9.48 7.05
CA THR A 13 -1.39 -9.78 8.46
C THR A 13 -2.70 -10.19 9.11
N GLU A 14 -2.65 -11.06 10.11
CA GLU A 14 -3.81 -11.39 10.93
C GLU A 14 -4.19 -10.24 11.87
N GLN A 15 -3.20 -9.40 12.24
CA GLN A 15 -3.38 -8.28 13.15
C GLN A 15 -2.73 -7.02 12.56
N ALA A 16 -3.51 -5.96 12.45
CA ALA A 16 -3.06 -4.66 11.94
C ALA A 16 -2.92 -3.68 13.10
N ASP A 17 -1.84 -3.82 13.88
CA ASP A 17 -1.53 -2.98 15.02
C ASP A 17 -0.16 -2.31 14.92
N ALA A 18 0.22 -1.55 15.95
CA ALA A 18 1.50 -0.84 15.98
C ALA A 18 2.73 -1.78 16.04
N THR A 19 2.58 -3.00 16.56
CA THR A 19 3.66 -3.99 16.67
C THR A 19 4.02 -4.59 15.31
N VAL A 20 3.04 -4.66 14.41
CA VAL A 20 3.23 -5.10 13.02
C VAL A 20 3.55 -3.93 12.10
N THR A 21 2.85 -2.80 12.25
CA THR A 21 2.98 -1.63 11.37
C THR A 21 4.35 -0.97 11.49
N LEU A 22 4.87 -0.78 12.71
CA LEU A 22 6.10 -0.02 12.92
C LEU A 22 7.34 -0.72 12.34
N PRO A 23 7.58 -2.03 12.57
CA PRO A 23 8.66 -2.75 11.89
C PRO A 23 8.54 -2.71 10.37
N PHE A 24 7.33 -2.90 9.83
CA PHE A 24 7.12 -2.82 8.39
C PHE A 24 7.49 -1.45 7.81
N LEU A 25 7.16 -0.35 8.50
CA LEU A 25 7.58 0.99 8.06
C LEU A 25 9.11 1.14 8.10
N ARG A 26 9.75 0.69 9.19
CA ARG A 26 11.22 0.78 9.37
C ARG A 26 12.00 0.00 8.31
N ASP A 27 11.49 -1.16 7.91
CA ASP A 27 12.14 -2.01 6.91
C ASP A 27 12.04 -1.46 5.48
N ASN A 28 11.11 -0.52 5.25
CA ASN A 28 10.71 -0.11 3.90
C ASN A 28 10.82 1.38 3.60
N ILE A 29 10.99 2.20 4.65
CA ILE A 29 11.01 3.65 4.53
C ILE A 29 12.25 4.16 5.25
N THR A 30 12.97 5.07 4.60
CA THR A 30 14.11 5.77 5.21
C THR A 30 13.66 6.57 6.43
N ALA A 31 14.34 6.40 7.57
CA ALA A 31 14.12 7.22 8.76
C ALA A 31 14.20 8.72 8.45
N GLY A 32 13.37 9.52 9.10
CA GLY A 32 13.23 10.96 8.84
C GLY A 32 12.31 11.32 7.66
N SER A 33 11.82 10.34 6.89
CA SER A 33 10.82 10.60 5.83
C SER A 33 9.51 11.16 6.41
N THR A 34 8.79 11.93 5.60
CA THR A 34 7.43 12.38 5.93
C THR A 34 6.42 11.26 5.64
N LEU A 35 5.67 10.87 6.67
CA LEU A 35 4.60 9.89 6.61
C LEU A 35 3.25 10.61 6.66
N HIS A 36 2.40 10.37 5.66
CA HIS A 36 1.01 10.83 5.62
C HIS A 36 0.07 9.67 5.92
N THR A 37 -0.75 9.78 6.97
CA THR A 37 -1.71 8.73 7.38
C THR A 37 -3.10 9.29 7.68
N ASP A 38 -4.04 8.40 8.02
CA ASP A 38 -5.24 8.76 8.75
C ASP A 38 -4.95 8.97 10.26
N ASP A 39 -5.98 9.23 11.06
CA ASP A 39 -5.89 9.45 12.51
C ASP A 39 -5.85 8.16 13.34
N SER A 40 -5.58 7.00 12.73
CA SER A 40 -5.54 5.71 13.43
C SER A 40 -4.46 5.64 14.50
N ARG A 41 -4.83 5.05 15.65
CA ARG A 41 -3.93 4.86 16.81
C ARG A 41 -2.75 3.94 16.54
N ILE A 42 -2.82 3.13 15.48
CA ILE A 42 -1.70 2.24 15.08
C ILE A 42 -0.44 3.05 14.74
N TYR A 43 -0.60 4.32 14.32
CA TYR A 43 0.51 5.20 13.98
C TYR A 43 1.04 6.01 15.17
N SER A 44 0.53 5.81 16.39
CA SER A 44 0.91 6.61 17.58
C SER A 44 2.41 6.64 17.89
N ARG A 45 3.18 5.63 17.43
CA ARG A 45 4.61 5.49 17.70
C ARG A 45 5.52 5.89 16.54
N VAL A 46 4.98 6.23 15.36
CA VAL A 46 5.79 6.50 14.15
C VAL A 46 6.60 7.79 14.24
N LYS A 47 6.16 8.74 15.08
CA LYS A 47 6.86 10.01 15.34
C LYS A 47 8.27 9.85 15.91
N ARG A 48 8.64 8.66 16.38
CA ARG A 48 10.00 8.35 16.86
C ARG A 48 11.01 8.26 15.73
N ASP A 49 10.57 7.84 14.55
CA ASP A 49 11.43 7.52 13.41
C ASP A 49 11.11 8.37 12.17
N PHE A 50 9.93 9.00 12.12
CA PHE A 50 9.39 9.69 10.94
C PHE A 50 8.75 11.04 11.29
N THR A 51 8.75 11.97 10.34
CA THR A 51 7.90 13.16 10.41
C THR A 51 6.47 12.73 10.11
N HIS A 52 5.53 12.91 11.05
CA HIS A 52 4.18 12.37 10.92
C HIS A 52 3.13 13.45 10.74
N GLU A 53 2.49 13.44 9.59
CA GLU A 53 1.33 14.25 9.25
C GLU A 53 0.14 13.33 9.02
N PHE A 54 -1.05 13.77 9.43
CA PHE A 54 -2.26 12.95 9.27
C PHE A 54 -3.47 13.83 9.02
N VAL A 55 -4.47 13.23 8.37
CA VAL A 55 -5.80 13.81 8.19
C VAL A 55 -6.76 13.20 9.21
N ASN A 56 -7.67 14.03 9.75
CA ASN A 56 -8.66 13.56 10.72
C ASN A 56 -10.03 13.29 10.06
N HIS A 57 -10.29 12.04 9.72
CA HIS A 57 -11.55 11.65 9.10
C HIS A 57 -12.76 11.83 10.04
N SER A 58 -12.57 11.72 11.37
CA SER A 58 -13.63 11.97 12.35
C SER A 58 -14.11 13.43 12.36
N LYS A 59 -13.27 14.37 11.90
CA LYS A 59 -13.59 15.78 11.71
C LYS A 59 -13.98 16.13 10.28
N LEU A 60 -14.22 15.12 9.42
CA LEU A 60 -14.50 15.28 7.99
C LEU A 60 -13.36 16.01 7.25
N GLU A 61 -12.12 15.91 7.75
CA GLU A 61 -10.93 16.46 7.11
C GLU A 61 -10.33 15.39 6.19
N TYR A 62 -10.48 15.56 4.88
CA TYR A 62 -9.97 14.62 3.86
C TYR A 62 -8.66 15.08 3.20
N VAL A 63 -8.39 16.38 3.23
CA VAL A 63 -7.14 16.98 2.74
C VAL A 63 -6.75 18.11 3.66
N LYS A 64 -5.50 18.12 4.12
CA LYS A 64 -4.93 19.19 4.93
C LYS A 64 -3.60 19.65 4.35
N SER A 65 -3.55 20.83 3.75
CA SER A 65 -2.30 21.39 3.19
C SER A 65 -1.54 20.46 2.23
N GLY A 66 -2.25 19.61 1.48
CA GLY A 66 -1.64 18.60 0.59
C GLY A 66 -1.40 17.23 1.23
N VAL A 67 -1.63 17.08 2.53
CA VAL A 67 -1.66 15.80 3.25
C VAL A 67 -3.00 15.13 2.97
N HIS A 68 -2.95 13.89 2.48
CA HIS A 68 -4.12 13.05 2.23
C HIS A 68 -3.72 11.58 2.07
N THR A 69 -4.67 10.67 2.23
CA THR A 69 -4.52 9.22 2.03
C THR A 69 -5.13 8.71 0.72
N ASN A 70 -5.70 9.60 -0.10
CA ASN A 70 -6.45 9.27 -1.33
C ASN A 70 -5.72 8.30 -2.28
N THR A 71 -4.39 8.42 -2.40
CA THR A 71 -3.61 7.56 -3.30
C THR A 71 -3.62 6.10 -2.87
N ILE A 72 -3.42 5.83 -1.57
CA ILE A 72 -3.42 4.45 -1.06
C ILE A 72 -4.86 3.91 -0.93
N GLU A 73 -5.83 4.77 -0.65
CA GLU A 73 -7.26 4.42 -0.67
C GLU A 73 -7.72 4.00 -2.07
N GLY A 74 -7.26 4.68 -3.12
CA GLY A 74 -7.52 4.29 -4.50
C GLY A 74 -6.99 2.90 -4.83
N PHE A 75 -5.79 2.56 -4.35
CA PHE A 75 -5.24 1.21 -4.48
C PHE A 75 -6.13 0.16 -3.78
N TRP A 76 -6.51 0.41 -2.53
CA TRP A 76 -7.38 -0.51 -1.78
C TRP A 76 -8.76 -0.66 -2.40
N GLY A 77 -9.31 0.42 -2.97
CA GLY A 77 -10.58 0.40 -3.69
C GLY A 77 -10.55 -0.53 -4.89
N GLN A 78 -9.45 -0.54 -5.66
CA GLN A 78 -9.29 -1.47 -6.79
C GLN A 78 -9.22 -2.92 -6.32
N LEU A 79 -8.39 -3.22 -5.31
CA LEU A 79 -8.26 -4.58 -4.79
C LEU A 79 -9.59 -5.12 -4.26
N LYS A 80 -10.28 -4.35 -3.40
CA LYS A 80 -11.54 -4.78 -2.78
C LYS A 80 -12.62 -5.02 -3.83
N ARG A 81 -12.79 -4.12 -4.80
CA ARG A 81 -13.77 -4.30 -5.89
C ARG A 81 -13.50 -5.54 -6.74
N SER A 82 -12.24 -5.90 -6.95
CA SER A 82 -11.90 -7.14 -7.66
C SER A 82 -12.14 -8.38 -6.81
N ILE A 83 -11.93 -8.33 -5.49
CA ILE A 83 -12.34 -9.40 -4.58
C ILE A 83 -13.87 -9.57 -4.60
N ASP A 84 -14.63 -8.47 -4.57
CA ASP A 84 -16.09 -8.55 -4.55
C ASP A 84 -16.69 -8.99 -5.90
N GLY A 85 -16.05 -8.60 -7.02
CA GLY A 85 -16.61 -8.79 -8.36
C GLY A 85 -15.99 -9.91 -9.20
N THR A 86 -14.66 -10.07 -9.17
CA THR A 86 -13.93 -10.99 -10.06
C THR A 86 -13.53 -12.28 -9.36
N TYR A 87 -13.03 -12.19 -8.12
CA TYR A 87 -12.56 -13.36 -7.38
C TYR A 87 -13.68 -13.90 -6.48
N HIS A 88 -14.34 -14.98 -6.88
CA HIS A 88 -15.30 -15.64 -6.01
C HIS A 88 -14.56 -16.52 -5.00
N CYS A 89 -14.75 -16.26 -3.69
CA CYS A 89 -14.19 -17.03 -2.57
C CYS A 89 -12.65 -16.93 -2.40
N VAL A 90 -12.17 -15.77 -1.95
CA VAL A 90 -10.77 -15.62 -1.52
C VAL A 90 -10.56 -16.20 -0.12
N SER A 91 -9.66 -17.18 0.01
CA SER A 91 -9.26 -17.71 1.32
C SER A 91 -8.06 -16.94 1.91
N PRO A 92 -7.96 -16.81 3.25
CA PRO A 92 -6.80 -16.19 3.89
C PRO A 92 -5.47 -16.82 3.46
N LYS A 93 -5.45 -18.13 3.23
CA LYS A 93 -4.29 -18.89 2.75
C LYS A 93 -3.67 -18.32 1.47
N TYR A 94 -4.49 -17.78 0.57
CA TYR A 94 -4.03 -17.27 -0.73
C TYR A 94 -4.11 -15.75 -0.83
N LEU A 95 -4.58 -15.04 0.21
CA LEU A 95 -4.82 -13.60 0.17
C LEU A 95 -3.57 -12.79 -0.25
N GLN A 96 -2.39 -13.19 0.22
CA GLN A 96 -1.14 -12.53 -0.15
C GLN A 96 -0.85 -12.60 -1.65
N LEU A 97 -1.27 -13.66 -2.35
CA LEU A 97 -1.08 -13.78 -3.81
C LEU A 97 -1.90 -12.74 -4.56
N TYR A 98 -3.15 -12.51 -4.13
CA TYR A 98 -3.99 -11.45 -4.68
C TYR A 98 -3.42 -10.06 -4.37
N VAL A 99 -2.94 -9.83 -3.15
CA VAL A 99 -2.26 -8.57 -2.80
C VAL A 99 -1.03 -8.35 -3.68
N ASN A 100 -0.20 -9.37 -3.88
CA ASN A 100 0.99 -9.30 -4.74
C ASN A 100 0.63 -8.97 -6.18
N GLU A 101 -0.43 -9.56 -6.72
CA GLU A 101 -0.93 -9.26 -8.06
C GLU A 101 -1.30 -7.79 -8.20
N PHE A 102 -2.04 -7.22 -7.24
CA PHE A 102 -2.44 -5.82 -7.29
C PHE A 102 -1.27 -4.87 -7.08
N VAL A 103 -0.33 -5.21 -6.20
CA VAL A 103 0.94 -4.49 -6.04
C VAL A 103 1.71 -4.46 -7.36
N PHE A 104 1.81 -5.60 -8.05
CA PHE A 104 2.44 -5.69 -9.36
C PHE A 104 1.71 -4.81 -10.39
N ARG A 105 0.39 -4.98 -10.55
CA ARG A 105 -0.42 -4.17 -11.47
C ARG A 105 -0.25 -2.67 -11.22
N TYR A 106 -0.28 -2.24 -9.96
CA TYR A 106 -0.11 -0.83 -9.60
C TYR A 106 1.29 -0.31 -9.95
N ASN A 107 2.34 -1.05 -9.58
CA ASN A 107 3.73 -0.63 -9.76
C ASN A 107 4.18 -0.65 -11.23
N TYR A 108 3.52 -1.44 -12.07
CA TYR A 108 3.80 -1.58 -13.50
C TYR A 108 2.69 -1.03 -14.42
N ARG A 109 1.75 -0.24 -13.88
CA ARG A 109 0.58 0.29 -14.63
C ARG A 109 0.92 1.12 -15.87
N ASP A 110 2.12 1.67 -15.93
CA ASP A 110 2.60 2.52 -17.02
C ASP A 110 3.28 1.70 -18.15
N VAL A 111 3.31 0.38 -18.05
CA VAL A 111 3.88 -0.55 -19.05
C VAL A 111 2.96 -1.74 -19.29
N ALA A 112 3.15 -2.44 -20.41
CA ALA A 112 2.43 -3.68 -20.66
C ALA A 112 2.85 -4.76 -19.65
N ALA A 113 1.89 -5.23 -18.86
CA ALA A 113 2.13 -6.17 -17.76
C ALA A 113 2.72 -7.51 -18.23
N PHE A 114 2.22 -8.05 -19.35
CA PHE A 114 2.61 -9.39 -19.82
C PHE A 114 4.10 -9.48 -20.20
N PRO A 115 4.69 -8.56 -21.00
CA PRO A 115 6.13 -8.56 -21.24
C PRO A 115 6.99 -8.47 -19.97
N VAL A 116 6.55 -7.69 -18.97
CA VAL A 116 7.27 -7.58 -17.69
C VAL A 116 7.25 -8.91 -16.93
N LEU A 117 6.09 -9.58 -16.88
CA LEU A 117 5.95 -10.89 -16.25
C LEU A 117 6.84 -11.93 -16.93
N MET A 118 6.82 -12.00 -18.26
CA MET A 118 7.66 -12.94 -19.02
C MET A 118 9.15 -12.73 -18.73
N LYS A 119 9.58 -11.48 -18.67
CA LYS A 119 10.98 -11.14 -18.35
C LYS A 119 11.36 -11.51 -16.91
N ALA A 120 10.44 -11.32 -15.96
CA ALA A 120 10.66 -11.70 -14.57
C ALA A 120 10.75 -13.23 -14.41
N ALA A 121 9.83 -13.96 -15.04
CA ALA A 121 9.82 -15.43 -15.02
C ALA A 121 11.09 -16.03 -15.62
N ALA A 122 11.55 -15.50 -16.77
CA ALA A 122 12.76 -15.98 -17.44
C ALA A 122 14.04 -15.87 -16.58
N ARG A 123 14.10 -14.89 -15.67
CA ARG A 123 15.26 -14.69 -14.77
C ARG A 123 15.34 -15.71 -13.63
N HIS A 124 14.24 -16.40 -13.32
CA HIS A 124 14.19 -17.40 -12.25
C HIS A 124 14.40 -18.83 -12.75
N VAL A 125 14.60 -19.00 -14.07
CA VAL A 125 14.83 -20.31 -14.72
C VAL A 125 16.31 -20.51 -15.09
N GLN A 126 17.16 -19.50 -14.86
CA GLN A 126 18.62 -19.55 -15.02
C GLN A 126 19.29 -19.61 -13.65
#